data_AF-A0A194YMH5-F1
#
_entry.id   AF-A0A194YMH5-F1
#
_cell.length_a   1.000
_cell.length_b   1.000
_cell.length_c   1.000
_cell.angle_alpha   90.00
_cell.angle_beta   90.00
_cell.angle_gamma   90.00
#
_symmetry.space_group_name_H-M   'P 1'
#
loop_
_entity.id
_entity.type
_entity.pdbx_description
1 polymer ?
#
loop_
_entity_poly.entity_id
_entity_poly.type
_entity_poly.pdbx_seq_one_letter_code
_entity_poly.pdbx_strand_id
1 'polypeptide(L)'
;MLPLGAALPYQELGQGCAPRPSGSAASRRTIEECEADAVAGKFPAPPPLVRPKAPEGTPEIRPLDMAKRPRRNRKSPALRAAFQETSISPANFVLPLFIHEGEEDAPIGAMPGCYRLGWRHGLLDEVYKARDVGVNSFVLFPKVPDALKSPTGDEAYNDNGLVPRTIRLLKDKFPDIVIYTDVALDPYSSDGHDGIVREDGVIMNDETVYQLCKQAVSQARAGADVVSPSDMMDGRIGALRSALDAEGFHDVSIMSYTAKYASSFYGPFREALDSNPRFGDKKT
;
A
#
# COMPACT_ATOMS: atom_id res chain seq x y z
N MET A 1 44.67 -2.78 -5.24
CA MET A 1 45.11 -3.71 -6.30
C MET A 1 44.93 -5.13 -5.76
N LEU A 2 44.16 -5.96 -6.47
CA LEU A 2 43.78 -7.38 -6.23
C LEU A 2 42.79 -7.68 -5.08
N PRO A 3 41.82 -8.61 -5.26
CA PRO A 3 40.92 -8.76 -6.43
C PRO A 3 39.44 -9.03 -6.07
N LEU A 4 38.62 -8.94 -7.13
CA LEU A 4 37.23 -9.39 -7.24
C LEU A 4 37.03 -10.86 -6.84
N GLY A 5 35.84 -11.17 -6.30
CA GLY A 5 35.20 -12.47 -6.49
C GLY A 5 34.57 -13.09 -5.25
N ALA A 6 33.30 -12.79 -5.00
CA ALA A 6 32.35 -13.72 -4.40
C ALA A 6 30.92 -13.17 -4.60
N ALA A 7 30.34 -13.42 -5.77
CA ALA A 7 28.91 -13.34 -5.96
C ALA A 7 28.28 -14.47 -5.15
N LEU A 8 27.47 -14.12 -4.15
CA LEU A 8 26.59 -15.08 -3.47
C LEU A 8 25.48 -15.49 -4.46
N PRO A 9 25.21 -16.79 -4.63
CA PRO A 9 24.20 -17.22 -5.58
C PRO A 9 22.82 -16.79 -5.11
N TYR A 10 22.18 -15.97 -5.94
CA TYR A 10 20.75 -15.71 -5.96
C TYR A 10 20.02 -17.07 -5.95
N GLN A 11 19.38 -17.42 -4.83
CA GLN A 11 18.39 -18.49 -4.83
C GLN A 11 17.22 -17.98 -5.66
N GLU A 12 17.00 -18.62 -6.82
CA GLU A 12 15.77 -18.49 -7.60
C GLU A 12 14.57 -18.63 -6.66
N LEU A 13 13.83 -17.54 -6.46
CA LEU A 13 12.47 -17.60 -5.93
C LEU A 13 11.62 -18.31 -6.98
N GLY A 14 11.64 -19.64 -6.90
CA GLY A 14 10.80 -20.52 -7.66
C GLY A 14 9.36 -20.03 -7.56
N GLN A 15 8.80 -19.73 -8.72
CA GLN A 15 7.37 -19.54 -8.91
C GLN A 15 6.64 -20.68 -8.16
N GLY A 16 5.92 -20.31 -7.10
CA GLY A 16 5.04 -21.20 -6.35
C GLY A 16 3.81 -21.57 -7.18
N CYS A 17 4.01 -22.17 -8.35
CA CYS A 17 3.00 -22.99 -8.97
C CYS A 17 2.96 -24.27 -8.12
N ALA A 18 1.88 -24.48 -7.38
CA ALA A 18 1.65 -25.73 -6.66
C ALA A 18 1.98 -26.92 -7.60
N PRO A 19 2.73 -27.94 -7.14
CA PRO A 19 3.09 -29.06 -8.00
C PRO A 19 1.83 -29.63 -8.63
N ARG A 20 1.79 -29.63 -9.97
CA ARG A 20 0.71 -30.33 -10.69
C ARG A 20 0.67 -31.75 -10.15
N PRO A 21 -0.50 -32.30 -9.79
CA PRO A 21 -0.58 -33.66 -9.30
C PRO A 21 0.11 -34.59 -10.32
N SER A 22 1.18 -35.22 -9.87
CA SER A 22 1.99 -36.18 -10.62
C SER A 22 1.14 -37.41 -10.90
N GLY A 23 0.43 -37.41 -12.03
CA GLY A 23 -0.44 -38.54 -12.38
C GLY A 23 -1.00 -38.55 -13.80
N SER A 24 -0.78 -37.50 -14.60
CA SER A 24 -1.15 -37.49 -16.01
C SER A 24 0.12 -37.41 -16.84
N ALA A 25 0.54 -38.51 -17.44
CA ALA A 25 1.51 -38.47 -18.54
C ALA A 25 0.93 -37.53 -19.62
N ALA A 26 1.49 -36.34 -19.76
CA ALA A 26 1.10 -35.44 -20.84
C ALA A 26 1.36 -36.16 -22.16
N SER A 27 0.34 -36.24 -23.02
CA SER A 27 0.44 -36.83 -24.36
C SER A 27 1.63 -36.21 -25.09
N ARG A 28 2.63 -37.03 -25.46
CA ARG A 28 3.83 -36.59 -26.22
C ARG A 28 3.56 -36.31 -27.70
N ARG A 29 2.28 -36.19 -28.09
CA ARG A 29 1.87 -35.96 -29.48
C ARG A 29 2.04 -34.50 -29.88
N THR A 30 2.42 -34.25 -31.13
CA THR A 30 2.51 -32.89 -31.66
C THR A 30 1.13 -32.33 -31.97
N ILE A 31 1.06 -31.01 -32.21
CA ILE A 31 -0.17 -30.34 -32.62
C ILE A 31 -0.63 -30.90 -33.97
N GLU A 32 0.28 -31.08 -34.94
CA GLU A 32 -0.08 -31.60 -36.26
C GLU A 32 -0.63 -33.03 -36.20
N GLU A 33 -0.08 -33.89 -35.32
CA GLU A 33 -0.59 -35.24 -35.10
C GLU A 33 -2.01 -35.22 -34.51
N CYS A 34 -2.27 -34.31 -33.57
CA CYS A 34 -3.60 -34.15 -32.98
C CYS A 34 -4.63 -33.62 -34.00
N GLU A 35 -4.21 -32.72 -34.88
CA GLU A 35 -5.05 -32.18 -35.96
C GLU A 35 -5.38 -33.24 -37.01
N ALA A 36 -4.39 -34.03 -37.45
CA ALA A 36 -4.60 -35.13 -38.38
C ALA A 36 -5.56 -36.19 -37.81
N ASP A 37 -5.42 -36.53 -36.53
CA ASP A 37 -6.34 -37.44 -35.82
C ASP A 37 -7.75 -36.84 -35.74
N ALA A 38 -7.90 -35.54 -35.46
CA ALA A 38 -9.19 -34.86 -35.41
C ALA A 38 -9.91 -34.87 -36.78
N VAL A 39 -9.17 -34.59 -37.87
CA VAL A 39 -9.69 -34.67 -39.25
C VAL A 39 -10.09 -36.11 -39.60
N ALA A 40 -9.32 -37.10 -39.14
CA ALA A 40 -9.63 -38.52 -39.32
C ALA A 40 -10.71 -39.06 -38.35
N GLY A 41 -11.30 -38.21 -37.49
CA GLY A 41 -12.33 -38.60 -36.52
C GLY A 41 -11.83 -39.46 -35.35
N LYS A 42 -10.52 -39.53 -35.13
CA LYS A 42 -9.87 -40.32 -34.07
C LYS A 42 -9.74 -39.50 -32.79
N PHE A 43 -10.83 -39.41 -32.03
CA PHE A 43 -10.81 -38.74 -30.74
C PHE A 43 -10.46 -39.73 -29.61
N PRO A 44 -9.53 -39.38 -28.70
CA PRO A 44 -9.31 -40.17 -27.51
C PRO A 44 -10.58 -40.15 -26.66
N ALA A 45 -10.96 -41.31 -26.10
CA ALA A 45 -12.01 -41.36 -25.11
C ALA A 45 -11.63 -40.52 -23.88
N PRO A 46 -12.57 -39.83 -23.24
CA PRO A 46 -12.28 -39.15 -21.99
C PRO A 46 -11.81 -40.17 -20.95
N PRO A 47 -10.83 -39.81 -20.10
CA PRO A 47 -10.36 -40.71 -19.08
C PRO A 47 -11.52 -41.12 -18.16
N PRO A 48 -11.55 -42.39 -17.72
CA PRO A 48 -12.61 -42.87 -16.85
C PRO A 48 -12.63 -42.07 -15.55
N LEU A 49 -13.84 -41.75 -15.08
CA LEU A 49 -14.04 -41.05 -13.80
C LEU A 49 -13.69 -41.98 -12.64
N VAL A 50 -12.44 -41.98 -12.20
CA VAL A 50 -12.01 -42.70 -10.99
C VAL A 50 -12.43 -41.88 -9.77
N ARG A 51 -13.44 -42.35 -9.03
CA ARG A 51 -13.78 -41.79 -7.72
C ARG A 51 -12.91 -42.47 -6.66
N PRO A 52 -12.18 -41.71 -5.82
CA PRO A 52 -11.49 -42.28 -4.67
C PRO A 52 -12.47 -43.07 -3.78
N LYS A 53 -11.99 -44.17 -3.18
CA LYS A 53 -12.79 -44.91 -2.19
C LYS A 53 -13.08 -43.99 -1.00
N ALA A 54 -14.30 -44.07 -0.49
CA ALA A 54 -14.65 -43.43 0.76
C ALA A 54 -13.89 -44.10 1.93
N PRO A 55 -13.63 -43.38 3.04
CA PRO A 55 -13.06 -43.98 4.24
C PRO A 55 -13.89 -45.17 4.75
N GLU A 56 -13.24 -46.14 5.39
CA GLU A 56 -13.92 -47.25 6.06
C GLU A 56 -14.89 -46.72 7.14
N GLY A 57 -16.06 -47.37 7.28
CA GLY A 57 -17.13 -46.90 8.16
C GLY A 57 -17.97 -45.74 7.62
N THR A 58 -17.75 -45.28 6.39
CA THR A 58 -18.64 -44.29 5.74
C THR A 58 -20.06 -44.88 5.62
N PRO A 59 -21.10 -44.23 6.14
CA PRO A 59 -22.47 -44.75 6.09
C PRO A 59 -23.01 -44.77 4.67
N GLU A 60 -23.75 -45.84 4.34
CA GLU A 60 -24.51 -45.92 3.10
C GLU A 60 -25.80 -45.11 3.24
N ILE A 61 -25.93 -44.05 2.44
CA ILE A 61 -27.09 -43.17 2.43
C ILE A 61 -27.67 -43.02 1.02
N ARG A 62 -28.95 -42.69 0.93
CA ARG A 62 -29.54 -42.23 -0.32
C ARG A 62 -29.03 -40.80 -0.63
N PRO A 63 -28.62 -40.50 -1.87
CA PRO A 63 -28.27 -39.14 -2.25
C PRO A 63 -29.42 -38.16 -2.02
N LEU A 64 -29.11 -36.98 -1.48
CA LEU A 64 -30.08 -35.90 -1.32
C LEU A 64 -30.65 -35.47 -2.68
N ASP A 65 -31.95 -35.23 -2.77
CA ASP A 65 -32.60 -34.72 -3.98
C ASP A 65 -32.51 -33.18 -4.03
N MET A 66 -31.48 -32.68 -4.73
CA MET A 66 -31.19 -31.26 -4.83
C MET A 66 -30.62 -30.90 -6.20
N ALA A 67 -31.31 -29.98 -6.90
CA ALA A 67 -30.85 -29.43 -8.18
C ALA A 67 -29.66 -28.46 -8.01
N LYS A 68 -29.72 -27.58 -7.00
CA LYS A 68 -28.68 -26.59 -6.70
C LYS A 68 -27.62 -27.18 -5.78
N ARG A 69 -26.38 -27.30 -6.27
CA ARG A 69 -25.23 -27.76 -5.48
C ARG A 69 -24.08 -26.76 -5.60
N PRO A 70 -24.00 -25.75 -4.71
CA PRO A 70 -22.97 -24.70 -4.79
C PRO A 70 -21.52 -25.21 -4.75
N ARG A 71 -21.29 -26.41 -4.18
CA ARG A 71 -19.97 -27.07 -4.21
C ARG A 71 -19.47 -27.37 -5.64
N ARG A 72 -20.35 -27.42 -6.65
CA ARG A 72 -19.98 -27.65 -8.06
C ARG A 72 -19.03 -26.57 -8.60
N ASN A 73 -19.22 -25.30 -8.21
CA ASN A 73 -18.35 -24.19 -8.61
C ASN A 73 -16.98 -24.20 -7.89
N ARG A 74 -16.86 -25.01 -6.82
CA ARG A 74 -15.64 -25.10 -6.00
C ARG A 74 -14.77 -26.32 -6.28
N LYS A 75 -15.18 -27.16 -7.25
CA LYS A 75 -14.64 -28.53 -7.46
C LYS A 75 -13.18 -28.58 -7.94
N SER A 76 -12.65 -27.51 -8.52
CA SER A 76 -11.27 -27.46 -9.01
C SER A 76 -10.70 -26.04 -8.88
N PRO A 77 -9.36 -25.88 -8.81
CA PRO A 77 -8.74 -24.56 -8.87
C PRO A 77 -9.18 -23.74 -10.08
N ALA A 78 -9.25 -24.35 -11.27
CA ALA A 78 -9.67 -23.67 -12.50
C ALA A 78 -11.11 -23.13 -12.42
N LEU A 79 -12.05 -23.89 -11.86
CA LEU A 79 -13.42 -23.42 -11.69
C LEU A 79 -13.56 -22.35 -10.61
N ARG A 80 -12.78 -22.45 -9.51
CA ARG A 80 -12.78 -21.39 -8.50
C ARG A 80 -12.24 -20.07 -9.07
N ALA A 81 -11.18 -20.14 -9.88
CA ALA A 81 -10.64 -18.98 -10.56
C ALA A 81 -11.65 -18.36 -11.55
N ALA A 82 -12.36 -19.19 -12.34
CA ALA A 82 -13.35 -18.71 -13.31
C ALA A 82 -14.56 -17.99 -12.68
N PHE A 83 -14.88 -18.27 -11.42
CA PHE A 83 -15.98 -17.65 -10.68
C PHE A 83 -15.49 -16.74 -9.54
N GLN A 84 -14.22 -16.37 -9.52
CA GLN A 84 -13.67 -15.48 -8.50
C GLN A 84 -14.20 -14.06 -8.72
N GLU A 85 -14.84 -13.49 -7.70
CA GLU A 85 -15.46 -12.16 -7.78
C GLU A 85 -14.48 -11.01 -7.52
N THR A 86 -13.40 -11.28 -6.79
CA THR A 86 -12.41 -10.27 -6.39
C THR A 86 -11.02 -10.71 -6.77
N SER A 87 -10.29 -9.85 -7.48
CA SER A 87 -8.86 -10.00 -7.74
C SER A 87 -8.11 -8.83 -7.11
N ILE A 88 -6.94 -9.12 -6.53
CA ILE A 88 -6.02 -8.10 -6.01
C ILE A 88 -4.71 -8.26 -6.78
N SER A 89 -4.12 -7.13 -7.16
CA SER A 89 -2.82 -7.04 -7.82
C SER A 89 -1.95 -6.00 -7.10
N PRO A 90 -0.62 -6.02 -7.29
CA PRO A 90 0.28 -5.01 -6.74
C PRO A 90 -0.12 -3.56 -7.07
N ALA A 91 -0.73 -3.34 -8.24
CA ALA A 91 -1.24 -2.03 -8.65
C ALA A 91 -2.39 -1.49 -7.79
N ASN A 92 -3.00 -2.32 -6.94
CA ASN A 92 -4.03 -1.90 -5.99
C ASN A 92 -3.45 -1.39 -4.65
N PHE A 93 -2.14 -1.50 -4.44
CA PHE A 93 -1.51 -1.13 -3.18
C PHE A 93 -0.87 0.25 -3.23
N VAL A 94 -1.07 1.01 -2.13
CA VAL A 94 -0.30 2.21 -1.80
C VAL A 94 0.59 1.85 -0.62
N LEU A 95 1.91 1.93 -0.78
CA LEU A 95 2.88 1.56 0.25
C LEU A 95 3.19 2.76 1.16
N PRO A 96 2.91 2.67 2.48
CA PRO A 96 3.36 3.67 3.44
C PRO A 96 4.86 3.63 3.66
N LEU A 97 5.51 4.79 3.56
CA LEU A 97 6.94 4.95 3.78
C LEU A 97 7.19 5.98 4.87
N PHE A 98 7.88 5.56 5.94
CA PHE A 98 8.32 6.44 7.01
C PHE A 98 9.67 7.02 6.66
N ILE A 99 9.82 8.35 6.66
CA ILE A 99 11.05 9.03 6.24
C ILE A 99 11.62 9.90 7.37
N HIS A 100 12.94 10.01 7.44
CA HIS A 100 13.62 10.93 8.36
C HIS A 100 14.90 11.51 7.76
N GLU A 101 15.49 12.48 8.45
CA GLU A 101 16.70 13.22 8.04
C GLU A 101 18.02 12.44 8.20
N GLY A 102 18.01 11.29 8.86
CA GLY A 102 19.22 10.53 9.13
C GLY A 102 19.75 9.82 7.88
N GLU A 103 21.05 9.50 7.90
CA GLU A 103 21.69 8.74 6.82
C GLU A 103 21.37 7.24 6.88
N GLU A 104 21.29 6.70 8.09
CA GLU A 104 21.02 5.29 8.35
C GLU A 104 19.54 5.02 8.64
N ASP A 105 19.02 3.92 8.12
CA ASP A 105 17.66 3.48 8.39
C ASP A 105 17.51 3.03 9.85
N ALA A 106 16.43 3.48 10.51
CA ALA A 106 16.16 3.17 11.90
C ALA A 106 14.94 2.24 12.04
N PRO A 107 15.07 1.06 12.69
CA PRO A 107 13.94 0.16 12.88
C PRO A 107 12.82 0.81 13.72
N ILE A 108 11.59 0.40 13.47
CA ILE A 108 10.41 0.79 14.26
C ILE A 108 10.06 -0.40 15.17
N GLY A 109 10.21 -0.23 16.48
CA GLY A 109 10.07 -1.32 17.45
C GLY A 109 8.69 -1.97 17.44
N ALA A 110 7.63 -1.15 17.49
CA ALA A 110 6.25 -1.62 17.42
C ALA A 110 5.81 -2.13 16.03
N MET A 111 6.64 -1.99 15.00
CA MET A 111 6.34 -2.45 13.63
C MET A 111 7.50 -3.31 13.09
N PRO A 112 7.62 -4.57 13.52
CA PRO A 112 8.70 -5.46 13.08
C PRO A 112 8.76 -5.56 11.54
N GLY A 113 9.96 -5.36 10.99
CA GLY A 113 10.21 -5.32 9.54
C GLY A 113 9.97 -3.94 8.89
N CYS A 114 9.48 -2.94 9.63
CA CYS A 114 9.34 -1.57 9.15
C CYS A 114 10.46 -0.68 9.70
N TYR A 115 10.86 0.29 8.89
CA TYR A 115 11.97 1.20 9.18
C TYR A 115 11.53 2.64 8.91
N ARG A 116 12.08 3.57 9.70
CA ARG A 116 12.23 4.97 9.29
C ARG A 116 13.41 5.01 8.34
N LEU A 117 13.15 5.39 7.09
CA LEU A 117 14.12 5.35 6.02
C LEU A 117 14.83 6.69 5.87
N GLY A 118 16.16 6.65 5.69
CA GLY A 118 16.92 7.83 5.31
C GLY A 118 16.47 8.31 3.95
N TRP A 119 15.95 9.54 3.85
CA TRP A 119 15.23 10.00 2.65
C TRP A 119 16.09 10.05 1.38
N ARG A 120 17.43 10.10 1.51
CA ARG A 120 18.37 10.11 0.38
C ARG A 120 18.86 8.72 -0.05
N HIS A 121 18.72 7.70 0.80
CA HIS A 121 19.35 6.39 0.63
C HIS A 121 18.34 5.26 0.74
N GLY A 122 18.04 4.78 1.96
CA GLY A 122 17.15 3.63 2.19
C GLY A 122 15.78 3.78 1.54
N LEU A 123 15.27 5.02 1.45
CA LEU A 123 14.03 5.32 0.74
C LEU A 123 14.06 4.89 -0.74
N LEU A 124 15.16 5.17 -1.45
CA LEU A 124 15.28 4.89 -2.88
C LEU A 124 15.36 3.39 -3.15
N ASP A 125 16.09 2.67 -2.29
CA ASP A 125 16.19 1.22 -2.37
C ASP A 125 14.84 0.55 -2.12
N GLU A 126 14.06 1.06 -1.16
CA GLU A 126 12.74 0.52 -0.85
C GLU A 126 11.74 0.79 -2.00
N VAL A 127 11.76 1.99 -2.57
CA VAL A 127 10.95 2.32 -3.76
C VAL A 127 11.33 1.42 -4.94
N TYR A 128 12.62 1.19 -5.18
CA TYR A 128 13.08 0.29 -6.25
C TYR A 128 12.54 -1.14 -6.07
N LYS A 129 12.67 -1.72 -4.86
CA LYS A 129 12.17 -3.07 -4.56
C LYS A 129 10.65 -3.17 -4.71
N ALA A 130 9.91 -2.16 -4.24
CA ALA A 130 8.45 -2.13 -4.37
C ALA A 130 8.01 -2.11 -5.84
N ARG A 131 8.71 -1.35 -6.69
CA ARG A 131 8.43 -1.31 -8.13
C ARG A 131 8.73 -2.63 -8.84
N ASP A 132 9.79 -3.33 -8.45
CA ASP A 132 10.17 -4.64 -9.02
C ASP A 132 9.03 -5.67 -8.87
N VAL A 133 8.23 -5.55 -7.81
CA VAL A 133 7.04 -6.40 -7.57
C VAL A 133 5.73 -5.77 -8.05
N GLY A 134 5.78 -4.61 -8.71
CA GLY A 134 4.63 -3.94 -9.34
C GLY A 134 3.88 -2.91 -8.48
N VAL A 135 4.39 -2.55 -7.31
CA VAL A 135 3.81 -1.48 -6.47
C VAL A 135 4.42 -0.14 -6.86
N ASN A 136 3.59 0.77 -7.39
CA ASN A 136 4.03 2.07 -7.93
C ASN A 136 3.37 3.27 -7.24
N SER A 137 2.65 3.06 -6.15
CA SER A 137 2.00 4.12 -5.36
C SER A 137 2.57 4.15 -3.95
N PHE A 138 2.95 5.34 -3.46
CA PHE A 138 3.62 5.51 -2.19
C PHE A 138 3.01 6.65 -1.40
N VAL A 139 2.84 6.48 -0.08
CA VAL A 139 2.43 7.57 0.83
C VAL A 139 3.54 7.89 1.81
N LEU A 140 3.91 9.17 1.91
CA LEU A 140 5.04 9.62 2.71
C LEU A 140 4.60 10.08 4.11
N PHE A 141 5.26 9.57 5.15
CA PHE A 141 5.06 9.98 6.54
C PHE A 141 6.37 10.45 7.17
N PRO A 142 6.53 11.74 7.50
CA PRO A 142 7.79 12.28 8.00
C PRO A 142 7.95 12.17 9.51
N LYS A 143 9.08 11.64 9.97
CA LYS A 143 9.56 11.84 11.34
C LYS A 143 10.40 13.13 11.39
N VAL A 144 9.74 14.24 11.69
CA VAL A 144 10.35 15.58 11.74
C VAL A 144 11.22 15.72 13.01
N PRO A 145 12.41 16.34 12.94
CA PRO A 145 13.20 16.68 14.13
C PRO A 145 12.42 17.56 15.12
N ASP A 146 12.49 17.25 16.42
CA ASP A 146 11.72 17.98 17.43
C ASP A 146 12.01 19.48 17.48
N ALA A 147 13.25 19.89 17.14
CA ALA A 147 13.64 21.31 17.08
C ALA A 147 12.92 22.11 15.99
N LEU A 148 12.26 21.44 15.03
CA LEU A 148 11.46 22.06 13.98
C LEU A 148 9.97 21.99 14.26
N LYS A 149 9.55 21.32 15.35
CA LYS A 149 8.14 21.26 15.74
C LYS A 149 7.73 22.57 16.43
N SER A 150 6.58 23.11 16.07
CA SER A 150 6.00 24.33 16.66
C SER A 150 4.52 24.12 17.01
N PRO A 151 3.92 24.93 17.90
CA PRO A 151 2.49 24.84 18.20
C PRO A 151 1.58 25.06 16.97
N THR A 152 2.09 25.79 15.98
CA THR A 152 1.39 26.13 14.73
C THR A 152 1.78 25.25 13.54
N GLY A 153 2.71 24.31 13.73
CA GLY A 153 3.11 23.33 12.71
C GLY A 153 3.79 23.94 11.48
N ASP A 154 4.60 25.00 11.64
CA ASP A 154 5.08 25.82 10.51
C ASP A 154 5.97 25.07 9.52
N GLU A 155 6.69 24.05 9.99
CA GLU A 155 7.52 23.18 9.14
C GLU A 155 6.68 22.37 8.12
N ALA A 156 5.36 22.24 8.32
CA ALA A 156 4.46 21.52 7.42
C ALA A 156 4.40 22.11 6.00
N TYR A 157 4.64 23.42 5.85
CA TYR A 157 4.61 24.13 4.58
C TYR A 157 5.96 24.77 4.22
N ASN A 158 7.06 24.30 4.83
CA ASN A 158 8.40 24.67 4.42
C ASN A 158 8.72 24.02 3.07
N ASP A 159 8.85 24.83 2.01
CA ASP A 159 9.17 24.33 0.65
C ASP A 159 10.51 23.59 0.57
N ASN A 160 11.39 23.80 1.54
CA ASN A 160 12.65 23.08 1.71
C ASN A 160 12.59 22.03 2.82
N GLY A 161 11.43 21.72 3.40
CA GLY A 161 11.26 20.72 4.43
C GLY A 161 11.44 19.28 3.92
N LEU A 162 11.42 18.33 4.85
CA LEU A 162 11.69 16.92 4.57
C LEU A 162 10.77 16.34 3.48
N VAL A 163 9.46 16.57 3.57
CA VAL A 163 8.48 16.04 2.61
C VAL A 163 8.67 16.65 1.21
N PRO A 164 8.66 17.98 1.02
CA PRO A 164 8.91 18.58 -0.30
C PRO A 164 10.24 18.18 -0.95
N ARG A 165 11.34 18.08 -0.20
CA ARG A 165 12.62 17.61 -0.75
C ARG A 165 12.55 16.14 -1.18
N THR A 166 11.86 15.31 -0.40
CA THR A 166 11.67 13.89 -0.70
C THR A 166 10.83 13.68 -1.95
N ILE A 167 9.72 14.42 -2.12
CA ILE A 167 8.88 14.36 -3.31
C ILE A 167 9.70 14.68 -4.56
N ARG A 168 10.45 15.79 -4.54
CA ARG A 168 11.29 16.20 -5.67
C ARG A 168 12.35 15.16 -6.02
N LEU A 169 13.01 14.57 -5.02
CA LEU A 169 13.98 13.49 -5.23
C LEU A 169 13.33 12.26 -5.88
N LEU A 170 12.15 11.86 -5.41
CA LEU A 170 11.44 10.70 -5.95
C LEU A 170 10.95 10.96 -7.37
N LYS A 171 10.41 12.14 -7.66
CA LYS A 171 9.95 12.51 -9.01
C LYS A 171 11.09 12.68 -10.01
N ASP A 172 12.27 13.11 -9.56
CA ASP A 172 13.49 13.13 -10.38
C ASP A 172 13.91 11.71 -10.80
N LYS A 173 13.91 10.76 -9.85
CA LYS A 173 14.39 9.39 -10.10
C LYS A 173 13.36 8.47 -10.73
N PHE A 174 12.09 8.67 -10.40
CA PHE A 174 10.99 7.79 -10.73
C PHE A 174 9.77 8.64 -11.16
N PRO A 175 9.82 9.31 -12.32
CA PRO A 175 8.78 10.26 -12.71
C PRO A 175 7.38 9.62 -12.89
N ASP A 176 7.32 8.30 -13.07
CA ASP A 176 6.09 7.53 -13.33
C ASP A 176 5.40 6.96 -12.08
N ILE A 177 5.97 7.12 -10.87
CA ILE A 177 5.31 6.68 -9.64
C ILE A 177 4.26 7.69 -9.18
N VAL A 178 3.28 7.21 -8.43
CA VAL A 178 2.26 8.05 -7.79
C VAL A 178 2.65 8.33 -6.34
N ILE A 179 2.78 9.60 -6.01
CA ILE A 179 3.12 10.10 -4.68
C ILE A 179 1.86 10.66 -4.02
N TYR A 180 1.45 9.96 -2.97
CA TYR A 180 0.49 10.40 -1.98
C TYR A 180 1.26 11.10 -0.85
N THR A 181 0.68 12.19 -0.35
CA THR A 181 1.22 12.93 0.79
C THR A 181 0.16 13.04 1.87
N ASP A 182 0.59 12.97 3.13
CA ASP A 182 -0.28 13.24 4.27
C ASP A 182 -0.39 14.75 4.50
N VAL A 183 -1.61 15.23 4.74
CA VAL A 183 -1.90 16.62 5.12
C VAL A 183 -2.54 16.61 6.51
N ALA A 184 -1.70 16.82 7.52
CA ALA A 184 -2.03 16.92 8.93
C ALA A 184 -0.84 17.59 9.67
N LEU A 185 -1.10 18.20 10.82
CA LEU A 185 -0.06 18.89 11.59
C LEU A 185 0.62 18.02 12.64
N ASP A 186 0.16 16.80 12.94
CA ASP A 186 0.69 16.01 14.07
C ASP A 186 2.19 15.66 13.99
N PRO A 187 2.82 15.47 12.81
CA PRO A 187 4.27 15.30 12.73
C PRO A 187 5.05 16.59 13.01
N TYR A 188 4.40 17.75 12.87
CA TYR A 188 4.99 19.09 12.91
C TYR A 188 4.60 19.86 14.19
N SER A 189 3.57 19.40 14.90
CA SER A 189 3.07 19.99 16.12
C SER A 189 3.97 19.65 17.30
N SER A 190 4.30 20.65 18.12
CA SER A 190 4.96 20.40 19.40
C SER A 190 4.07 19.65 20.39
N ASP A 191 2.76 19.60 20.17
CA ASP A 191 1.77 18.97 21.06
C ASP A 191 1.30 17.60 20.56
N GLY A 192 1.59 17.25 19.30
CA GLY A 192 1.24 15.96 18.68
C GLY A 192 -0.23 15.83 18.25
N HIS A 193 -0.96 16.96 18.18
CA HIS A 193 -2.32 17.02 17.64
C HIS A 193 -2.31 17.36 16.15
N ASP A 194 -3.33 16.89 15.41
CA ASP A 194 -3.46 17.09 13.95
C ASP A 194 -3.74 18.55 13.59
N GLY A 195 -4.05 19.39 14.58
CA GLY A 195 -4.34 20.82 14.45
C GLY A 195 -3.74 21.68 15.57
N ILE A 196 -3.92 22.99 15.42
CA ILE A 196 -3.47 24.01 16.39
C ILE A 196 -4.27 23.86 17.67
N VAL A 197 -3.58 23.83 18.82
CA VAL A 197 -4.22 23.70 20.13
C VAL A 197 -4.23 25.05 20.85
N ARG A 198 -5.41 25.48 21.28
CA ARG A 198 -5.60 26.66 22.11
C ARG A 198 -5.27 26.35 23.57
N GLU A 199 -5.01 27.37 24.38
CA GLU A 199 -4.66 27.23 25.81
C GLU A 199 -5.68 26.43 26.64
N ASP A 200 -6.96 26.40 26.24
CA ASP A 200 -8.02 25.63 26.90
C ASP A 200 -8.13 24.18 26.39
N GLY A 201 -7.21 23.74 25.54
CA GLY A 201 -7.14 22.39 24.98
C GLY A 201 -8.01 22.16 23.74
N VAL A 202 -8.70 23.18 23.25
CA VAL A 202 -9.50 23.07 22.02
C VAL A 202 -8.60 23.03 20.79
N ILE A 203 -8.83 22.05 19.91
CA ILE A 203 -8.21 22.00 18.58
C ILE A 203 -8.97 22.97 17.68
N MET A 204 -8.28 24.00 17.19
CA MET A 204 -8.87 25.11 16.44
C MET A 204 -9.10 24.72 14.98
N ASN A 205 -10.37 24.54 14.59
CA ASN A 205 -10.74 24.03 13.27
C ASN A 205 -10.25 24.93 12.11
N ASP A 206 -10.71 26.16 12.06
CA ASP A 206 -10.54 27.03 10.87
C ASP A 206 -9.08 27.47 10.71
N GLU A 207 -8.41 27.80 11.81
CA GLU A 207 -6.99 28.14 11.84
C GLU A 207 -6.11 26.95 11.44
N THR A 208 -6.50 25.73 11.82
CA THR A 208 -5.83 24.52 11.35
C THR A 208 -6.02 24.36 9.85
N VAL A 209 -7.26 24.46 9.35
CA VAL A 209 -7.56 24.35 7.91
C VAL A 209 -6.75 25.36 7.09
N TYR A 210 -6.54 26.58 7.61
CA TYR A 210 -5.69 27.57 6.96
C TYR A 210 -4.24 27.10 6.79
N GLN A 211 -3.63 26.48 7.81
CA GLN A 211 -2.28 25.92 7.71
C GLN A 211 -2.24 24.69 6.78
N LEU A 212 -3.25 23.83 6.84
CA LEU A 212 -3.35 22.64 5.99
C LEU A 212 -3.45 23.01 4.50
N CYS A 213 -4.11 24.13 4.16
CA CYS A 213 -4.12 24.67 2.80
C CYS A 213 -2.71 25.00 2.32
N LYS A 214 -1.87 25.64 3.16
CA LYS A 214 -0.47 25.93 2.83
C LYS A 214 0.35 24.66 2.65
N GLN A 215 0.17 23.67 3.52
CA GLN A 215 0.84 22.38 3.44
C GLN A 215 0.50 21.66 2.12
N ALA A 216 -0.78 21.57 1.77
CA ALA A 216 -1.23 20.95 0.53
C ALA A 216 -0.62 21.65 -0.71
N VAL A 217 -0.62 22.99 -0.74
CA VAL A 217 0.00 23.76 -1.82
C VAL A 217 1.51 23.53 -1.91
N SER A 218 2.23 23.52 -0.78
CA SER A 218 3.67 23.26 -0.75
C SER A 218 4.01 21.86 -1.28
N GLN A 219 3.24 20.84 -0.88
CA GLN A 219 3.39 19.47 -1.34
C GLN A 219 3.07 19.33 -2.85
N ALA A 220 2.00 19.99 -3.32
CA ALA A 220 1.66 20.04 -4.75
C ALA A 220 2.77 20.70 -5.58
N ARG A 221 3.31 21.83 -5.12
CA ARG A 221 4.43 22.53 -5.77
C ARG A 221 5.69 21.67 -5.83
N ALA A 222 5.87 20.74 -4.89
CA ALA A 222 6.98 19.79 -4.88
C ALA A 222 6.78 18.62 -5.87
N GLY A 223 5.57 18.42 -6.38
CA GLY A 223 5.24 17.37 -7.35
C GLY A 223 4.40 16.21 -6.79
N ALA A 224 3.67 16.40 -5.68
CA ALA A 224 2.71 15.39 -5.21
C ALA A 224 1.57 15.21 -6.21
N ASP A 225 1.19 13.97 -6.50
CA ASP A 225 0.05 13.66 -7.37
C ASP A 225 -1.27 13.68 -6.57
N VAL A 226 -1.19 13.27 -5.30
CA VAL A 226 -2.34 13.18 -4.40
C VAL A 226 -1.98 13.76 -3.03
N VAL A 227 -2.79 14.71 -2.56
CA VAL A 227 -2.76 15.16 -1.16
C VAL A 227 -3.85 14.43 -0.37
N SER A 228 -3.53 13.95 0.82
CA SER A 228 -4.38 13.03 1.58
C SER A 228 -4.64 13.61 2.98
N PRO A 229 -5.60 14.54 3.12
CA PRO A 229 -5.91 15.17 4.39
C PRO A 229 -6.45 14.15 5.38
N SER A 230 -5.67 13.91 6.44
CA SER A 230 -5.97 12.96 7.51
C SER A 230 -6.36 13.62 8.83
N ASP A 231 -6.36 14.95 8.86
CA ASP A 231 -6.58 15.83 10.02
C ASP A 231 -7.98 15.76 10.66
N MET A 232 -8.99 15.34 9.90
CA MET A 232 -10.40 15.26 10.33
C MET A 232 -11.09 16.59 10.69
N MET A 233 -10.51 17.74 10.32
CA MET A 233 -11.18 19.04 10.49
C MET A 233 -12.44 19.16 9.62
N ASP A 234 -13.38 19.98 10.05
CA ASP A 234 -14.58 20.29 9.29
C ASP A 234 -14.26 21.26 8.14
N GLY A 235 -14.86 21.02 6.97
CA GLY A 235 -14.73 21.88 5.79
C GLY A 235 -13.39 21.82 5.04
N ARG A 236 -12.36 21.16 5.59
CA ARG A 236 -10.98 21.18 5.01
C ARG A 236 -10.92 20.82 3.53
N ILE A 237 -11.72 19.86 3.06
CA ILE A 237 -11.64 19.38 1.67
C ILE A 237 -11.97 20.51 0.67
N GLY A 238 -13.01 21.30 0.94
CA GLY A 238 -13.37 22.44 0.08
C GLY A 238 -12.33 23.55 0.12
N ALA A 239 -11.76 23.82 1.30
CA ALA A 239 -10.70 24.82 1.47
C ALA A 239 -9.41 24.40 0.75
N LEU A 240 -8.95 23.16 0.93
CA LEU A 240 -7.77 22.62 0.25
C LEU A 240 -7.94 22.65 -1.28
N ARG A 241 -9.10 22.21 -1.79
CA ARG A 241 -9.39 22.26 -3.24
C ARG A 241 -9.29 23.69 -3.77
N SER A 242 -9.90 24.65 -3.07
CA SER A 242 -9.87 26.06 -3.46
C SER A 242 -8.46 26.63 -3.46
N ALA A 243 -7.64 26.29 -2.45
CA ALA A 243 -6.25 26.73 -2.35
C ALA A 243 -5.37 26.14 -3.47
N LEU A 244 -5.51 24.85 -3.76
CA LEU A 244 -4.82 24.19 -4.87
C LEU A 244 -5.22 24.81 -6.21
N ASP A 245 -6.51 25.08 -6.43
CA ASP A 245 -6.99 25.71 -7.67
C ASP A 245 -6.48 27.13 -7.84
N ALA A 246 -6.43 27.92 -6.76
CA ALA A 246 -5.92 29.29 -6.81
C ALA A 246 -4.44 29.35 -7.25
N GLU A 247 -3.67 28.31 -6.98
CA GLU A 247 -2.25 28.18 -7.34
C GLU A 247 -2.04 27.40 -8.67
N GLY A 248 -3.11 27.01 -9.36
CA GLY A 248 -3.06 26.32 -10.66
C GLY A 248 -2.85 24.80 -10.58
N PHE A 249 -2.95 24.19 -9.39
CA PHE A 249 -2.81 22.74 -9.19
C PHE A 249 -4.13 21.98 -9.39
N HIS A 250 -4.79 22.20 -10.53
CA HIS A 250 -6.11 21.65 -10.82
C HIS A 250 -6.14 20.11 -10.85
N ASP A 251 -5.09 19.49 -11.36
CA ASP A 251 -5.01 18.03 -11.55
C ASP A 251 -4.55 17.27 -10.30
N VAL A 252 -4.07 17.97 -9.27
CA VAL A 252 -3.69 17.33 -8.00
C VAL A 252 -4.94 16.79 -7.32
N SER A 253 -4.94 15.49 -7.05
CA SER A 253 -6.08 14.79 -6.46
C SER A 253 -6.12 14.97 -4.93
N ILE A 254 -7.32 14.87 -4.36
CA ILE A 254 -7.51 14.85 -2.90
C ILE A 254 -8.05 13.48 -2.48
N MET A 255 -7.27 12.72 -1.73
CA MET A 255 -7.73 11.48 -1.08
C MET A 255 -8.19 11.80 0.33
N SER A 256 -9.48 12.14 0.48
CA SER A 256 -10.05 12.47 1.79
C SER A 256 -10.06 11.24 2.71
N TYR A 257 -9.44 11.36 3.88
CA TYR A 257 -9.80 10.50 5.01
C TYR A 257 -11.17 10.95 5.51
N THR A 258 -12.23 10.49 4.85
CA THR A 258 -13.60 10.90 5.17
C THR A 258 -14.09 10.26 6.47
N ALA A 259 -13.67 9.01 6.73
CA ALA A 259 -14.05 8.25 7.91
C ALA A 259 -12.81 7.70 8.64
N LYS A 260 -12.03 8.59 9.28
CA LYS A 260 -10.96 8.22 10.23
C LYS A 260 -11.55 8.22 11.64
N TYR A 261 -11.51 7.08 12.31
CA TYR A 261 -12.10 6.92 13.65
C TYR A 261 -11.07 7.18 14.74
N ALA A 262 -11.50 7.65 15.90
CA ALA A 262 -10.67 7.67 17.11
C ALA A 262 -10.39 6.22 17.58
N SER A 263 -9.27 5.64 17.12
CA SER A 263 -8.97 4.21 17.24
C SER A 263 -7.72 3.94 18.08
N SER A 264 -7.71 2.82 18.81
CA SER A 264 -6.55 2.32 19.55
C SER A 264 -5.52 1.60 18.65
N PHE A 265 -5.87 1.32 17.38
CA PHE A 265 -4.98 0.64 16.44
C PHE A 265 -3.80 1.51 15.97
N TYR A 266 -3.78 2.81 16.27
CA TYR A 266 -2.74 3.74 15.79
C TYR A 266 -1.45 3.76 16.63
N GLY A 267 -1.37 2.99 17.73
CA GLY A 267 -0.20 2.97 18.60
C GLY A 267 1.14 2.79 17.86
N PRO A 268 1.29 1.72 17.04
CA PRO A 268 2.53 1.50 16.30
C PRO A 268 2.91 2.62 15.33
N PHE A 269 1.92 3.24 14.67
CA PHE A 269 2.15 4.36 13.75
C PHE A 269 2.64 5.61 14.49
N ARG A 270 2.07 5.92 15.67
CA ARG A 270 2.50 7.06 16.47
C ARG A 270 3.93 6.89 17.00
N GLU A 271 4.35 5.67 17.30
CA GLU A 271 5.75 5.36 17.63
C GLU A 271 6.67 5.57 16.42
N ALA A 272 6.24 5.19 15.22
CA ALA A 272 7.02 5.39 14.00
C ALA A 272 7.36 6.86 13.74
N LEU A 273 6.43 7.77 14.06
CA LEU A 273 6.59 9.21 13.83
C LEU A 273 7.03 10.01 15.05
N ASP A 274 7.03 9.39 16.23
CA ASP A 274 7.16 10.07 17.52
C ASP A 274 6.16 11.23 17.66
N SER A 275 4.88 10.91 17.38
CA SER A 275 3.75 11.85 17.26
C SER A 275 2.59 11.52 18.19
N ASN A 276 2.87 10.85 19.31
CA ASN A 276 1.83 10.67 20.33
C ASN A 276 1.38 12.05 20.85
N PRO A 277 0.06 12.31 20.97
CA PRO A 277 -0.42 13.50 21.65
C PRO A 277 0.20 13.60 23.03
N ARG A 278 0.78 14.76 23.35
CA ARG A 278 1.41 14.98 24.66
C ARG A 278 0.39 15.00 25.80
N PHE A 279 -0.86 15.32 25.48
CA PHE A 279 -2.01 15.27 26.37
C PHE A 279 -3.29 14.90 25.59
N GLY A 280 -4.34 14.51 26.32
CA GLY A 280 -5.67 14.29 25.76
C GLY A 280 -5.81 13.07 24.84
N ASP A 281 -6.82 13.10 23.99
CA ASP A 281 -7.10 12.11 22.94
C ASP A 281 -7.54 12.81 21.64
N LYS A 282 -7.79 12.04 20.57
CA LYS A 282 -8.25 12.56 19.27
C LYS A 282 -9.77 12.29 19.06
N LYS A 283 -10.59 12.41 20.12
CA LYS A 283 -12.06 12.21 20.01
C LYS A 283 -12.83 13.45 19.58
N THR A 284 -12.17 14.61 19.56
CA THR A 284 -12.68 15.92 19.14
C THR A 284 -11.80 16.47 18.05
#